data_AF-A0A9E2B0P5-F1
#
_entry.id   AF-A0A9E2B0P5-F1
#
_cell.length_a   1.000
_cell.length_b   1.000
_cell.length_c   1.000
_cell.angle_alpha   90.00
_cell.angle_beta   90.00
_cell.angle_gamma   90.00
#
_symmetry.space_group_name_H-M   'P 1'
#
loop_
_entity.id
_entity.type
_entity.pdbx_description
1 polymer ?
#
loop_
_entity_poly.entity_id
_entity_poly.type
_entity_poly.pdbx_seq_one_letter_code
_entity_poly.pdbx_strand_id
1 'polypeptide(L)'
;TLAYRFENKERYYYSGDDEVAGLISTTKKRRPKSRNRSTSRVANSNTKPAEVTTVTAADTQKLEADKAAKLKQQKEQEEAAKLAQLQKEQEAKEQSEAQAKLEAEQEVKAKEIAAKRAEIEAQQKAKAAAERQARLQQEQEAKALAEAKQRAKAVAAEKAEQERLAKEAEMQALLKSQQKATVDSLAQIAKAEQLKAQQDLIANPKNELGKTMNSLVKTVEESNEVQADLLAQFNQVINVKDQDLKELKEENDLSEQGITIAPRPFKSITAENNALNALKTDLDNIIATRSDDIKKLEELYEDMTESDTLTNGLVLLQYKNKIKRLISEQASAIETRAQLESRLESIKVATEYERRRRIKRAAYKNEDDRYAQDRAALNYILNNTPRSNTQLTEDDLDFGNERRKNIAIMKNVNSVDNGYYLILAVHNSVDKRDDFIKKVVATGDKQIDFFYDVSTSKYYIFKRRTNSIDEANAIKQIDKDKPYNARLSIVKIEN
;
A
#
# COMPACT_ATOMS: atom_id res chain seq x y z
N THR A 1 -11.07 -0.42 8.59
CA THR A 1 -11.32 -1.87 8.43
C THR A 1 -11.71 -2.14 7.00
N LEU A 2 -10.86 -2.81 6.22
CA LEU A 2 -11.21 -3.30 4.87
C LEU A 2 -11.48 -4.80 4.95
N ALA A 3 -12.61 -5.24 4.40
CA ALA A 3 -13.02 -6.65 4.42
C ALA A 3 -12.74 -7.31 3.06
N TYR A 4 -11.78 -8.24 3.03
CA TYR A 4 -11.58 -9.12 1.88
C TYR A 4 -12.56 -10.29 1.95
N ARG A 5 -13.35 -10.48 0.87
CA ARG A 5 -14.12 -11.71 0.65
C ARG A 5 -13.28 -12.67 -0.19
N PHE A 6 -12.94 -13.83 0.38
CA PHE A 6 -12.36 -14.95 -0.37
C PHE A 6 -13.49 -15.85 -0.88
N GLU A 7 -13.64 -15.94 -2.20
CA GLU A 7 -14.44 -17.02 -2.81
C GLU A 7 -13.58 -18.29 -2.86
N ASN A 8 -13.88 -19.27 -2.00
CA ASN A 8 -13.24 -20.58 -2.04
C ASN A 8 -14.13 -21.58 -2.79
N LYS A 9 -13.64 -22.17 -3.88
CA LYS A 9 -14.48 -22.89 -4.87
C LYS A 9 -14.43 -24.41 -4.82
N GLU A 10 -13.59 -25.00 -3.96
CA GLU A 10 -13.48 -26.46 -3.84
C GLU A 10 -13.77 -26.93 -2.40
N ARG A 11 -14.51 -28.04 -2.28
CA ARG A 11 -14.87 -28.68 -1.01
C ARG A 11 -14.23 -30.05 -0.96
N TYR A 12 -13.36 -30.29 0.02
CA TYR A 12 -12.93 -31.64 0.37
C TYR A 12 -13.59 -32.10 1.66
N TYR A 13 -14.46 -33.10 1.54
CA TYR A 13 -14.90 -33.93 2.66
C TYR A 13 -13.79 -34.93 2.97
N TYR A 14 -13.52 -35.15 4.25
CA TYR A 14 -12.89 -36.37 4.75
C TYR A 14 -13.84 -37.03 5.74
N SER A 15 -14.11 -38.31 5.53
CA SER A 15 -15.10 -39.11 6.27
C SER A 15 -14.68 -40.57 6.25
N GLY A 16 -14.86 -41.28 7.36
CA GLY A 16 -14.64 -42.72 7.45
C GLY A 16 -13.25 -43.11 7.94
N ASP A 17 -13.17 -43.42 9.23
CA ASP A 17 -12.88 -44.77 9.76
C ASP A 17 -11.83 -45.66 9.07
N ASP A 18 -10.96 -46.26 9.90
CA ASP A 18 -10.67 -47.69 9.79
C ASP A 18 -10.29 -48.26 11.19
N GLU A 19 -11.18 -49.07 11.79
CA GLU A 19 -10.93 -49.85 13.01
C GLU A 19 -11.02 -51.36 12.71
N VAL A 20 -9.88 -52.07 12.73
CA VAL A 20 -9.80 -53.55 12.79
C VAL A 20 -8.40 -53.94 13.30
N ALA A 21 -8.13 -54.87 14.24
CA ALA A 21 -8.80 -56.10 14.70
C ALA A 21 -8.84 -57.25 13.65
N GLY A 22 -8.43 -58.49 13.93
CA GLY A 22 -7.75 -59.06 15.11
C GLY A 22 -7.54 -60.58 14.98
N LEU A 23 -6.64 -61.13 15.82
CA LEU A 23 -6.40 -62.55 16.20
C LEU A 23 -6.36 -63.68 15.13
N ILE A 24 -5.27 -64.47 15.19
CA ILE A 24 -5.16 -65.84 14.65
C ILE A 24 -5.40 -66.86 15.79
N SER A 25 -5.86 -68.08 15.49
CA SER A 25 -6.05 -69.17 16.46
C SER A 25 -5.29 -70.46 16.09
N THR A 26 -4.87 -71.26 17.09
CA THR A 26 -4.15 -72.53 16.87
C THR A 26 -4.56 -73.67 17.83
N THR A 27 -5.33 -74.63 17.28
CA THR A 27 -5.19 -76.10 17.38
C THR A 27 -4.57 -76.79 18.62
N LYS A 28 -5.27 -77.83 19.13
CA LYS A 28 -4.75 -78.86 20.08
C LYS A 28 -4.23 -80.12 19.33
N LYS A 29 -3.28 -80.87 19.94
CA LYS A 29 -3.41 -82.31 20.37
C LYS A 29 -2.08 -83.10 20.48
N ARG A 30 -2.16 -84.25 21.19
CA ARG A 30 -1.25 -85.45 21.29
C ARG A 30 -0.28 -85.43 22.51
N ARG A 31 0.11 -86.56 23.15
CA ARG A 31 -0.17 -88.02 22.94
C ARG A 31 0.21 -88.87 24.20
N PRO A 32 -0.33 -90.10 24.38
CA PRO A 32 0.23 -91.13 25.29
C PRO A 32 0.92 -92.34 24.58
N LYS A 33 1.53 -93.25 25.37
CA LYS A 33 2.25 -94.50 25.01
C LYS A 33 1.51 -95.73 25.62
N SER A 34 1.30 -96.86 24.91
CA SER A 34 2.14 -98.10 24.82
C SER A 34 2.21 -98.96 26.12
N ARG A 35 2.22 -100.31 26.15
CA ARG A 35 2.40 -101.36 25.11
C ARG A 35 2.13 -102.79 25.67
N ASN A 36 1.63 -103.75 24.86
CA ASN A 36 1.83 -105.24 24.92
C ASN A 36 1.43 -106.04 26.21
N ARG A 37 1.12 -107.37 26.22
CA ARG A 37 0.76 -108.42 25.20
C ARG A 37 0.08 -109.61 25.95
N SER A 38 -0.64 -110.51 25.26
CA SER A 38 -1.31 -111.72 25.79
C SER A 38 -0.39 -112.99 25.77
N THR A 39 -0.74 -114.24 26.16
CA THR A 39 -2.04 -114.97 26.19
C THR A 39 -1.96 -116.30 27.01
N SER A 40 -3.09 -116.82 27.56
CA SER A 40 -3.55 -118.25 27.74
C SER A 40 -2.58 -119.41 28.11
N ARG A 41 -2.93 -120.51 28.83
CA ARG A 41 -4.20 -121.23 29.16
C ARG A 41 -3.93 -122.17 30.39
N VAL A 42 -4.84 -122.34 31.37
CA VAL A 42 -5.80 -123.48 31.59
C VAL A 42 -5.14 -124.86 31.87
N ALA A 43 -5.53 -125.69 32.87
CA ALA A 43 -6.40 -125.55 34.06
C ALA A 43 -6.34 -126.80 34.99
N ASN A 44 -7.07 -126.77 36.12
CA ASN A 44 -7.48 -127.90 37.01
C ASN A 44 -6.38 -128.58 37.87
N SER A 45 -6.67 -129.15 39.06
CA SER A 45 -7.93 -129.25 39.87
C SER A 45 -7.64 -129.66 41.33
N ASN A 46 -8.54 -129.33 42.28
CA ASN A 46 -8.80 -129.97 43.60
C ASN A 46 -7.60 -130.21 44.56
N THR A 47 -7.61 -129.86 45.85
CA THR A 47 -8.61 -130.11 46.91
C THR A 47 -8.55 -129.11 48.09
N LYS A 48 -9.44 -129.25 49.08
CA LYS A 48 -9.38 -128.69 50.46
C LYS A 48 -8.89 -129.80 51.44
N PRO A 49 -8.85 -129.66 52.79
CA PRO A 49 -9.03 -128.50 53.70
C PRO A 49 -7.95 -128.40 54.82
N ALA A 50 -8.17 -127.53 55.83
CA ALA A 50 -7.60 -127.58 57.20
C ALA A 50 -6.05 -127.40 57.34
N GLU A 51 -5.43 -127.14 58.51
CA GLU A 51 -5.88 -126.49 59.76
C GLU A 51 -4.70 -125.76 60.45
N VAL A 52 -5.03 -124.70 61.19
CA VAL A 52 -4.56 -124.25 62.54
C VAL A 52 -3.21 -124.75 63.17
N THR A 53 -2.60 -123.90 64.01
CA THR A 53 -1.55 -124.15 65.06
C THR A 53 -0.06 -124.41 64.70
N THR A 54 0.76 -123.34 64.77
CA THR A 54 1.94 -123.13 65.69
C THR A 54 2.96 -124.24 66.07
N VAL A 55 4.29 -123.93 65.90
CA VAL A 55 5.47 -124.17 66.81
C VAL A 55 6.36 -125.48 66.76
N THR A 56 7.57 -125.40 66.14
CA THR A 56 8.95 -126.00 66.40
C THR A 56 9.39 -127.56 66.41
N ALA A 57 10.14 -128.06 65.35
CA ALA A 57 11.26 -129.12 65.18
C ALA A 57 11.20 -130.75 65.25
N ALA A 58 11.59 -131.62 64.21
CA ALA A 58 11.62 -133.19 64.13
C ALA A 58 12.39 -134.03 62.93
N ASP A 59 12.44 -135.44 62.87
CA ASP A 59 13.23 -136.48 61.97
C ASP A 59 12.47 -137.80 61.38
N THR A 60 12.86 -139.01 60.75
CA THR A 60 14.03 -140.01 60.48
C THR A 60 13.89 -141.11 59.26
N GLN A 61 14.64 -142.28 59.06
CA GLN A 61 14.73 -143.22 57.79
C GLN A 61 15.23 -144.79 57.81
N LYS A 62 15.17 -145.64 56.68
CA LYS A 62 15.92 -146.95 56.16
C LYS A 62 15.20 -148.41 56.02
N LEU A 63 15.54 -149.62 55.37
CA LEU A 63 16.33 -150.39 54.24
C LEU A 63 15.90 -151.98 54.15
N GLU A 64 16.25 -153.13 53.42
CA GLU A 64 16.96 -153.83 52.21
C GLU A 64 16.68 -155.44 52.13
N ALA A 65 17.07 -156.51 51.31
CA ALA A 65 17.53 -156.97 49.90
C ALA A 65 17.70 -158.59 49.66
N ASP A 66 17.70 -159.29 48.44
CA ASP A 66 17.82 -160.85 48.22
C ASP A 66 18.05 -161.61 46.77
N LYS A 67 18.56 -162.93 46.72
CA LYS A 67 18.47 -164.23 45.82
C LYS A 67 18.99 -164.61 44.32
N ALA A 68 19.01 -165.95 43.89
CA ALA A 68 19.60 -166.59 42.59
C ALA A 68 19.18 -168.11 42.11
N ALA A 69 19.65 -168.75 40.96
CA ALA A 69 19.17 -170.09 40.31
C ALA A 69 20.07 -171.06 39.34
N LYS A 70 19.49 -171.98 38.45
CA LYS A 70 19.98 -173.12 37.51
C LYS A 70 20.99 -172.79 36.35
N LEU A 71 22.04 -172.01 36.61
CA LEU A 71 22.47 -171.01 35.61
C LEU A 71 23.53 -171.32 34.52
N LYS A 72 24.46 -172.27 34.66
CA LYS A 72 25.79 -172.14 33.97
C LYS A 72 25.81 -172.07 32.43
N GLN A 73 25.05 -172.88 31.68
CA GLN A 73 25.01 -172.75 30.20
C GLN A 73 24.02 -171.69 29.71
N GLN A 74 23.03 -171.30 30.52
CA GLN A 74 22.24 -170.09 30.22
C GLN A 74 23.11 -168.83 30.40
N LYS A 75 24.04 -168.82 31.36
CA LYS A 75 24.98 -167.71 31.57
C LYS A 75 25.83 -167.41 30.35
N GLU A 76 26.39 -168.41 29.66
CA GLU A 76 27.27 -168.15 28.49
C GLU A 76 26.50 -167.50 27.32
N GLN A 77 25.23 -167.91 27.09
CA GLN A 77 24.37 -167.24 26.10
C GLN A 77 23.81 -165.90 26.60
N GLU A 78 23.55 -165.74 27.91
CA GLU A 78 23.25 -164.44 28.52
C GLU A 78 24.44 -163.47 28.43
N GLU A 79 25.68 -163.91 28.60
CA GLU A 79 26.88 -163.06 28.58
C GLU A 79 27.14 -162.54 27.16
N ALA A 80 26.98 -163.39 26.13
CA ALA A 80 26.97 -162.96 24.74
C ALA A 80 25.85 -161.94 24.44
N ALA A 81 24.64 -162.16 24.95
CA ALA A 81 23.51 -161.23 24.78
C ALA A 81 23.71 -159.90 25.53
N LYS A 82 24.26 -159.93 26.75
CA LYS A 82 24.52 -158.76 27.61
C LYS A 82 25.63 -157.88 27.04
N LEU A 83 26.69 -158.46 26.47
CA LEU A 83 27.71 -157.70 25.73
C LEU A 83 27.11 -156.94 24.56
N ALA A 84 26.23 -157.56 23.78
CA ALA A 84 25.54 -156.92 22.65
C ALA A 84 24.53 -155.83 23.07
N GLN A 85 23.94 -155.93 24.27
CA GLN A 85 23.11 -154.86 24.84
C GLN A 85 23.95 -153.68 25.35
N LEU A 86 25.06 -153.94 26.04
CA LEU A 86 25.94 -152.91 26.61
C LEU A 86 26.50 -151.97 25.54
N GLN A 87 26.94 -152.51 24.40
CA GLN A 87 27.45 -151.71 23.29
C GLN A 87 26.38 -150.76 22.73
N LYS A 88 25.14 -151.25 22.52
CA LYS A 88 24.03 -150.41 22.04
C LYS A 88 23.60 -149.34 23.04
N GLU A 89 23.73 -149.58 24.34
CA GLU A 89 23.43 -148.57 25.36
C GLU A 89 24.51 -147.46 25.39
N GLN A 90 25.77 -147.80 25.12
CA GLN A 90 26.86 -146.81 25.00
C GLN A 90 26.70 -145.94 23.74
N GLU A 91 26.47 -146.54 22.58
CA GLU A 91 26.23 -145.81 21.31
C GLU A 91 25.04 -144.83 21.43
N ALA A 92 23.95 -145.25 22.09
CA ALA A 92 22.79 -144.40 22.32
C ALA A 92 23.07 -143.20 23.24
N LYS A 93 23.99 -143.34 24.21
CA LYS A 93 24.38 -142.26 25.14
C LYS A 93 25.29 -141.23 24.47
N GLU A 94 26.27 -141.66 23.67
CA GLU A 94 27.14 -140.72 22.94
C GLU A 94 26.37 -139.89 21.91
N GLN A 95 25.41 -140.49 21.19
CA GLN A 95 24.56 -139.76 20.23
C GLN A 95 23.67 -138.71 20.92
N SER A 96 23.17 -139.01 22.12
CA SER A 96 22.38 -138.07 22.93
C SER A 96 23.19 -136.84 23.35
N GLU A 97 24.41 -137.03 23.89
CA GLU A 97 25.27 -135.90 24.28
C GLU A 97 25.76 -135.07 23.10
N ALA A 98 25.98 -135.69 21.93
CA ALA A 98 26.40 -135.00 20.72
C ALA A 98 25.31 -134.05 20.19
N GLN A 99 24.04 -134.47 20.21
CA GLN A 99 22.92 -133.63 19.77
C GLN A 99 22.70 -132.43 20.72
N ALA A 100 22.71 -132.65 22.03
CA ALA A 100 22.48 -131.59 23.02
C ALA A 100 23.49 -130.42 22.93
N LYS A 101 24.75 -130.70 22.58
CA LYS A 101 25.80 -129.67 22.40
C LYS A 101 25.59 -128.85 21.11
N LEU A 102 25.13 -129.47 20.02
CA LEU A 102 24.87 -128.79 18.74
C LEU A 102 23.70 -127.81 18.80
N GLU A 103 22.59 -128.17 19.47
CA GLU A 103 21.44 -127.28 19.60
C GLU A 103 21.76 -126.03 20.42
N ALA A 104 22.51 -126.18 21.52
CA ALA A 104 22.94 -125.06 22.36
C ALA A 104 23.82 -124.06 21.58
N GLU A 105 24.74 -124.53 20.74
CA GLU A 105 25.62 -123.66 19.95
C GLU A 105 24.85 -122.88 18.85
N GLN A 106 23.82 -123.50 18.25
CA GLN A 106 22.96 -122.84 17.27
C GLN A 106 22.10 -121.74 17.91
N GLU A 107 21.55 -121.97 19.11
CA GLU A 107 20.71 -120.99 19.81
C GLU A 107 21.47 -119.70 20.14
N VAL A 108 22.75 -119.79 20.53
CA VAL A 108 23.62 -118.63 20.78
C VAL A 108 23.88 -117.83 19.50
N LYS A 109 24.24 -118.51 18.41
CA LYS A 109 24.50 -117.85 17.11
C LYS A 109 23.25 -117.17 16.56
N ALA A 110 22.07 -117.75 16.74
CA ALA A 110 20.79 -117.14 16.36
C ALA A 110 20.53 -115.82 17.12
N LYS A 111 20.83 -115.78 18.43
CA LYS A 111 20.66 -114.59 19.28
C LYS A 111 21.59 -113.44 18.88
N GLU A 112 22.86 -113.73 18.55
CA GLU A 112 23.78 -112.70 18.03
C GLU A 112 23.32 -112.08 16.71
N ILE A 113 22.86 -112.92 15.76
CA ILE A 113 22.43 -112.46 14.43
C ILE A 113 21.18 -111.57 14.56
N ALA A 114 20.28 -111.88 15.49
CA ALA A 114 19.12 -111.04 15.80
C ALA A 114 19.53 -109.67 16.37
N ALA A 115 20.48 -109.63 17.31
CA ALA A 115 20.97 -108.39 17.91
C ALA A 115 21.65 -107.47 16.86
N LYS A 116 22.58 -108.01 16.08
CA LYS A 116 23.32 -107.26 15.03
C LYS A 116 22.38 -106.70 13.95
N ARG A 117 21.30 -107.41 13.60
CA ARG A 117 20.27 -106.90 12.67
C ARG A 117 19.46 -105.73 13.25
N ALA A 118 19.07 -105.80 14.52
CA ALA A 118 18.30 -104.72 15.16
C ALA A 118 19.10 -103.41 15.27
N GLU A 119 20.41 -103.50 15.54
CA GLU A 119 21.30 -102.36 15.63
C GLU A 119 21.50 -101.65 14.27
N ILE A 120 21.70 -102.42 13.19
CA ILE A 120 21.80 -101.89 11.82
C ILE A 120 20.50 -101.17 11.41
N GLU A 121 19.34 -101.76 11.71
CA GLU A 121 18.04 -101.16 11.37
C GLU A 121 17.78 -99.85 12.15
N ALA A 122 18.26 -99.77 13.39
CA ALA A 122 18.23 -98.55 14.19
C ALA A 122 19.14 -97.45 13.62
N GLN A 123 20.39 -97.77 13.26
CA GLN A 123 21.32 -96.82 12.64
C GLN A 123 20.82 -96.30 11.29
N GLN A 124 20.23 -97.14 10.45
CA GLN A 124 19.66 -96.72 9.17
C GLN A 124 18.49 -95.74 9.37
N LYS A 125 17.59 -96.01 10.32
CA LYS A 125 16.47 -95.10 10.64
C LYS A 125 16.95 -93.76 11.21
N ALA A 126 18.00 -93.75 12.02
CA ALA A 126 18.61 -92.52 12.52
C ALA A 126 19.22 -91.68 11.39
N LYS A 127 20.01 -92.28 10.49
CA LYS A 127 20.61 -91.60 9.33
C LYS A 127 19.54 -91.03 8.38
N ALA A 128 18.50 -91.82 8.06
CA ALA A 128 17.40 -91.37 7.20
C ALA A 128 16.55 -90.25 7.82
N ALA A 129 16.45 -90.17 9.14
CA ALA A 129 15.79 -89.06 9.83
C ALA A 129 16.62 -87.77 9.76
N ALA A 130 17.93 -87.86 10.03
CA ALA A 130 18.85 -86.72 9.97
C ALA A 130 18.93 -86.13 8.55
N GLU A 131 19.04 -86.98 7.52
CA GLU A 131 19.10 -86.53 6.13
C GLU A 131 17.82 -85.78 5.70
N ARG A 132 16.64 -86.25 6.15
CA ARG A 132 15.38 -85.54 5.91
C ARG A 132 15.31 -84.18 6.59
N GLN A 133 15.84 -84.03 7.79
CA GLN A 133 15.90 -82.72 8.47
C GLN A 133 16.85 -81.78 7.74
N ALA A 134 18.04 -82.24 7.35
CA ALA A 134 19.01 -81.44 6.60
C ALA A 134 18.45 -80.95 5.25
N ARG A 135 17.79 -81.82 4.48
CA ARG A 135 17.13 -81.44 3.21
C ARG A 135 16.03 -80.39 3.43
N LEU A 136 15.21 -80.53 4.47
CA LEU A 136 14.14 -79.56 4.77
C LEU A 136 14.69 -78.18 5.19
N GLN A 137 15.80 -78.14 5.93
CA GLN A 137 16.46 -76.87 6.28
C GLN A 137 17.04 -76.19 5.04
N GLN A 138 17.78 -76.93 4.19
CA GLN A 138 18.31 -76.38 2.94
C GLN A 138 17.20 -75.90 1.98
N GLU A 139 16.06 -76.58 1.92
CA GLU A 139 14.92 -76.15 1.11
C GLU A 139 14.27 -74.85 1.63
N GLN A 140 14.18 -74.68 2.96
CA GLN A 140 13.68 -73.44 3.57
C GLN A 140 14.66 -72.27 3.38
N GLU A 141 15.95 -72.48 3.60
CA GLU A 141 16.99 -71.47 3.37
C GLU A 141 17.03 -71.04 1.90
N ALA A 142 16.98 -71.99 0.96
CA ALA A 142 16.95 -71.70 -0.48
C ALA A 142 15.71 -70.87 -0.88
N LYS A 143 14.53 -71.17 -0.31
CA LYS A 143 13.31 -70.39 -0.55
C LYS A 143 13.40 -68.98 0.02
N ALA A 144 13.89 -68.81 1.26
CA ALA A 144 14.10 -67.50 1.86
C ALA A 144 15.11 -66.64 1.07
N LEU A 145 16.21 -67.24 0.59
CA LEU A 145 17.20 -66.56 -0.25
C LEU A 145 16.66 -66.19 -1.64
N ALA A 146 15.78 -67.02 -2.21
CA ALA A 146 15.10 -66.70 -3.47
C ALA A 146 14.11 -65.54 -3.31
N GLU A 147 13.29 -65.55 -2.25
CA GLU A 147 12.32 -64.51 -1.98
C GLU A 147 12.99 -63.16 -1.64
N ALA A 148 14.04 -63.17 -0.81
CA ALA A 148 14.84 -61.98 -0.53
C ALA A 148 15.45 -61.37 -1.81
N LYS A 149 15.96 -62.21 -2.73
CA LYS A 149 16.47 -61.76 -4.04
C LYS A 149 15.36 -61.21 -4.95
N GLN A 150 14.14 -61.75 -4.91
CA GLN A 150 13.01 -61.19 -5.66
C GLN A 150 12.58 -59.82 -5.09
N ARG A 151 12.41 -59.71 -3.78
CA ARG A 151 12.07 -58.43 -3.11
C ARG A 151 13.13 -57.35 -3.37
N ALA A 152 14.42 -57.71 -3.30
CA ALA A 152 15.52 -56.78 -3.62
C ALA A 152 15.51 -56.32 -5.09
N LYS A 153 15.19 -57.20 -6.04
CA LYS A 153 15.02 -56.83 -7.46
C LYS A 153 13.82 -55.93 -7.70
N ALA A 154 12.69 -56.18 -7.04
CA ALA A 154 11.50 -55.34 -7.15
C ALA A 154 11.77 -53.90 -6.68
N VAL A 155 12.35 -53.73 -5.48
CA VAL A 155 12.72 -52.40 -4.95
C VAL A 155 13.77 -51.69 -5.80
N ALA A 156 14.70 -52.43 -6.43
CA ALA A 156 15.66 -51.85 -7.35
C ALA A 156 15.01 -51.37 -8.67
N ALA A 157 14.06 -52.13 -9.21
CA ALA A 157 13.31 -51.76 -10.41
C ALA A 157 12.39 -50.55 -10.16
N GLU A 158 11.65 -50.55 -9.05
CA GLU A 158 10.76 -49.46 -8.65
C GLU A 158 11.52 -48.14 -8.49
N LYS A 159 12.70 -48.16 -7.84
CA LYS A 159 13.56 -46.97 -7.75
C LYS A 159 14.08 -46.51 -9.11
N ALA A 160 14.44 -47.43 -10.01
CA ALA A 160 14.90 -47.09 -11.35
C ALA A 160 13.78 -46.46 -12.21
N GLU A 161 12.53 -46.90 -12.06
CA GLU A 161 11.39 -46.25 -12.72
C GLU A 161 11.07 -44.88 -12.11
N GLN A 162 11.08 -44.75 -10.79
CA GLN A 162 10.90 -43.45 -10.11
C GLN A 162 11.98 -42.43 -10.54
N GLU A 163 13.25 -42.85 -10.63
CA GLU A 163 14.35 -41.99 -11.09
C GLU A 163 14.21 -41.63 -12.58
N ARG A 164 13.73 -42.55 -13.43
CA ARG A 164 13.45 -42.27 -14.85
C ARG A 164 12.32 -41.27 -15.01
N LEU A 165 11.22 -41.44 -14.27
CA LEU A 165 10.06 -40.55 -14.28
C LEU A 165 10.41 -39.15 -13.75
N ALA A 166 11.25 -39.06 -12.72
CA ALA A 166 11.77 -37.79 -12.23
C ALA A 166 12.59 -37.04 -13.30
N LYS A 167 13.55 -37.72 -13.94
CA LYS A 167 14.37 -37.14 -15.02
C LYS A 167 13.56 -36.76 -16.26
N GLU A 168 12.52 -37.52 -16.58
CA GLU A 168 11.59 -37.20 -17.66
C GLU A 168 10.74 -35.96 -17.33
N ALA A 169 10.25 -35.85 -16.09
CA ALA A 169 9.55 -34.66 -15.60
C ALA A 169 10.46 -33.41 -15.57
N GLU A 170 11.72 -33.54 -15.14
CA GLU A 170 12.71 -32.46 -15.18
C GLU A 170 13.00 -31.98 -16.61
N MET A 171 13.24 -32.90 -17.56
CA MET A 171 13.39 -32.52 -18.97
C MET A 171 12.15 -31.82 -19.53
N GLN A 172 10.95 -32.31 -19.22
CA GLN A 172 9.72 -31.66 -19.65
C GLN A 172 9.54 -30.28 -19.01
N ALA A 173 9.94 -30.09 -17.74
CA ALA A 173 9.91 -28.79 -17.07
C ALA A 173 10.92 -27.81 -17.70
N LEU A 174 12.13 -28.27 -18.03
CA LEU A 174 13.16 -27.48 -18.71
C LEU A 174 12.73 -27.05 -20.13
N LEU A 175 12.16 -27.97 -20.90
CA LEU A 175 11.61 -27.65 -22.23
C LEU A 175 10.46 -26.63 -22.14
N LYS A 176 9.53 -26.82 -21.20
CA LYS A 176 8.41 -25.90 -20.98
C LYS A 176 8.88 -24.52 -20.47
N SER A 177 9.97 -24.43 -19.72
CA SER A 177 10.53 -23.14 -19.26
C SER A 177 11.29 -22.42 -20.38
N GLN A 178 12.08 -23.13 -21.19
CA GLN A 178 12.74 -22.54 -22.36
C GLN A 178 11.74 -22.06 -23.41
N GLN A 179 10.69 -22.84 -23.70
CA GLN A 179 9.62 -22.42 -24.61
C GLN A 179 8.86 -21.19 -24.12
N LYS A 180 8.59 -21.08 -22.82
CA LYS A 180 8.00 -19.86 -22.25
C LYS A 180 8.95 -18.67 -22.38
N ALA A 181 10.22 -18.82 -21.98
CA ALA A 181 11.20 -17.74 -22.08
C ALA A 181 11.39 -17.21 -23.50
N THR A 182 11.41 -18.08 -24.52
CA THR A 182 11.51 -17.65 -25.93
C THR A 182 10.22 -16.99 -26.43
N VAL A 183 9.04 -17.52 -26.09
CA VAL A 183 7.75 -16.91 -26.45
C VAL A 183 7.55 -15.55 -25.76
N ASP A 184 7.88 -15.44 -24.48
CA ASP A 184 7.79 -14.19 -23.72
C ASP A 184 8.79 -13.15 -24.24
N SER A 185 10.01 -13.56 -24.60
CA SER A 185 11.00 -12.68 -25.24
C SER A 185 10.53 -12.20 -26.61
N LEU A 186 10.01 -13.08 -27.46
CA LEU A 186 9.47 -12.71 -28.78
C LEU A 186 8.23 -11.81 -28.64
N ALA A 187 7.37 -12.05 -27.65
CA ALA A 187 6.22 -11.20 -27.36
C ALA A 187 6.63 -9.82 -26.81
N GLN A 188 7.73 -9.72 -26.07
CA GLN A 188 8.30 -8.43 -25.65
C GLN A 188 8.93 -7.68 -26.82
N ILE A 189 9.67 -8.36 -27.70
CA ILE A 189 10.24 -7.76 -28.92
C ILE A 189 9.11 -7.26 -29.83
N ALA A 190 8.11 -8.09 -30.13
CA ALA A 190 6.97 -7.69 -30.96
C ALA A 190 6.18 -6.52 -30.36
N LYS A 191 6.01 -6.46 -29.03
CA LYS A 191 5.41 -5.29 -28.36
C LYS A 191 6.30 -4.04 -28.46
N ALA A 192 7.61 -4.17 -28.30
CA ALA A 192 8.54 -3.06 -28.45
C ALA A 192 8.60 -2.54 -29.89
N GLU A 193 8.51 -3.42 -30.88
CA GLU A 193 8.42 -3.07 -32.30
C GLU A 193 7.07 -2.42 -32.64
N GLN A 194 5.95 -2.92 -32.10
CA GLN A 194 4.65 -2.26 -32.23
C GLN A 194 4.65 -0.86 -31.58
N LEU A 195 5.24 -0.71 -30.40
CA LEU A 195 5.36 0.60 -29.72
C LEU A 195 6.25 1.56 -30.51
N LYS A 196 7.38 1.10 -31.07
CA LYS A 196 8.23 1.89 -31.97
C LYS A 196 7.49 2.30 -33.24
N ALA A 197 6.82 1.37 -33.92
CA ALA A 197 6.04 1.66 -35.13
C ALA A 197 4.88 2.64 -34.84
N GLN A 198 4.28 2.58 -33.65
CA GLN A 198 3.29 3.57 -33.20
C GLN A 198 3.93 4.94 -32.93
N GLN A 199 5.12 4.99 -32.30
CA GLN A 199 5.87 6.25 -32.12
C GLN A 199 6.32 6.87 -33.45
N ASP A 200 6.79 6.05 -34.41
CA ASP A 200 7.17 6.51 -35.75
C ASP A 200 5.97 7.07 -36.53
N LEU A 201 4.79 6.48 -36.37
CA LEU A 201 3.53 6.99 -36.95
C LEU A 201 3.07 8.32 -36.33
N ILE A 202 3.43 8.59 -35.07
CA ILE A 202 3.17 9.89 -34.40
C ILE A 202 4.21 10.93 -34.82
N ALA A 203 5.50 10.56 -34.83
CA ALA A 203 6.60 11.47 -35.15
C ALA A 203 6.67 11.85 -36.64
N ASN A 204 6.42 10.88 -37.53
CA ASN A 204 6.50 11.00 -38.99
C ASN A 204 5.19 10.51 -39.65
N PRO A 205 4.07 11.22 -39.48
CA PRO A 205 2.81 10.89 -40.13
C PRO A 205 2.94 10.96 -41.66
N LYS A 206 2.46 9.93 -42.35
CA LYS A 206 2.65 9.77 -43.80
C LYS A 206 1.60 10.51 -44.64
N ASN A 207 0.39 10.65 -44.12
CA ASN A 207 -0.73 11.34 -44.78
C ASN A 207 -0.61 12.86 -44.60
N GLU A 208 -0.99 13.65 -45.60
CA GLU A 208 -0.85 15.13 -45.54
C GLU A 208 -1.57 15.77 -44.34
N LEU A 209 -2.80 15.35 -44.02
CA LEU A 209 -3.54 15.81 -42.82
C LEU A 209 -2.79 15.51 -41.51
N GLY A 210 -2.06 14.40 -41.45
CA GLY A 210 -1.23 14.08 -40.30
C GLY A 210 0.03 14.96 -40.22
N LYS A 211 0.60 15.33 -41.37
CA LYS A 211 1.75 16.25 -41.43
C LYS A 211 1.35 17.66 -41.00
N THR A 212 0.23 18.19 -41.49
CA THR A 212 -0.29 19.51 -41.09
C THR A 212 -0.62 19.55 -39.60
N MET A 213 -1.30 18.52 -39.08
CA MET A 213 -1.54 18.33 -37.64
C MET A 213 -0.23 18.38 -36.83
N ASN A 214 0.76 17.54 -37.16
CA ASN A 214 2.05 17.50 -36.44
C ASN A 214 2.85 18.81 -36.57
N SER A 215 2.83 19.48 -37.73
CA SER A 215 3.50 20.78 -37.89
C SER A 215 2.84 21.87 -37.06
N LEU A 216 1.50 21.92 -37.03
CA LEU A 216 0.76 22.92 -36.29
C LEU A 216 0.85 22.69 -34.77
N VAL A 217 0.89 21.43 -34.31
CA VAL A 217 1.19 21.09 -32.91
C VAL A 217 2.54 21.64 -32.49
N LYS A 218 3.57 21.58 -33.35
CA LYS A 218 4.89 22.16 -33.05
C LYS A 218 4.83 23.68 -32.95
N THR A 219 4.21 24.37 -33.90
CA THR A 219 4.00 25.83 -33.84
C THR A 219 3.29 26.27 -32.55
N VAL A 220 2.30 25.49 -32.08
CA VAL A 220 1.53 25.78 -30.86
C VAL A 220 2.27 25.41 -29.56
N GLU A 221 3.30 24.56 -29.62
CA GLU A 221 4.25 24.32 -28.52
C GLU A 221 5.40 25.34 -28.52
N GLU A 222 5.96 25.71 -29.67
CA GLU A 222 7.01 26.73 -29.78
C GLU A 222 6.49 28.12 -29.33
N SER A 223 5.24 28.46 -29.69
CA SER A 223 4.58 29.68 -29.20
C SER A 223 4.19 29.64 -27.72
N ASN A 224 4.17 28.48 -27.07
CA ASN A 224 3.97 28.35 -25.61
C ASN A 224 5.15 28.93 -24.84
N GLU A 225 6.38 28.64 -25.28
CA GLU A 225 7.60 29.09 -24.62
C GLU A 225 7.72 30.63 -24.72
N VAL A 226 7.51 31.18 -25.91
CA VAL A 226 7.48 32.64 -26.16
C VAL A 226 6.39 33.32 -25.31
N GLN A 227 5.19 32.74 -25.23
CA GLN A 227 4.10 33.28 -24.41
C GLN A 227 4.43 33.24 -22.90
N ALA A 228 5.06 32.17 -22.42
CA ALA A 228 5.48 32.04 -21.03
C ALA A 228 6.56 33.06 -20.65
N ASP A 229 7.55 33.29 -21.53
CA ASP A 229 8.59 34.29 -21.33
C ASP A 229 8.03 35.73 -21.31
N LEU A 230 7.06 36.03 -22.18
CA LEU A 230 6.36 37.34 -22.18
C LEU A 230 5.53 37.54 -20.90
N LEU A 231 4.86 36.50 -20.40
CA LEU A 231 4.16 36.55 -19.10
C LEU A 231 5.13 36.74 -17.92
N ALA A 232 6.29 36.07 -17.94
CA ALA A 232 7.32 36.21 -16.92
C ALA A 232 7.90 37.64 -16.90
N GLN A 233 8.21 38.21 -18.07
CA GLN A 233 8.64 39.61 -18.21
C GLN A 233 7.57 40.59 -17.75
N PHE A 234 6.29 40.36 -18.08
CA PHE A 234 5.19 41.23 -17.67
C PHE A 234 5.01 41.24 -16.14
N ASN A 235 5.08 40.06 -15.50
CA ASN A 235 5.12 39.94 -14.05
C ASN A 235 6.34 40.66 -13.44
N GLN A 236 7.54 40.53 -14.03
CA GLN A 236 8.74 41.22 -13.58
C GLN A 236 8.58 42.75 -13.60
N VAL A 237 8.05 43.35 -14.68
CA VAL A 237 7.79 44.80 -14.74
C VAL A 237 6.74 45.23 -13.71
N ILE A 238 5.71 44.42 -13.48
CA ILE A 238 4.71 44.67 -12.43
C ILE A 238 5.33 44.62 -11.03
N ASN A 239 6.26 43.69 -10.76
CA ASN A 239 6.98 43.62 -9.49
C ASN A 239 7.91 44.84 -9.29
N VAL A 240 8.54 45.36 -10.35
CA VAL A 240 9.31 46.62 -10.27
C VAL A 240 8.39 47.80 -9.92
N LYS A 241 7.22 47.92 -10.56
CA LYS A 241 6.25 49.00 -10.24
C LYS A 241 5.63 48.87 -8.85
N ASP A 242 5.40 47.65 -8.35
CA ASP A 242 4.97 47.37 -6.97
C ASP A 242 6.07 47.74 -5.95
N GLN A 243 7.33 47.54 -6.30
CA GLN A 243 8.47 47.98 -5.48
C GLN A 243 8.60 49.51 -5.49
N ASP A 244 8.53 50.16 -6.65
CA ASP A 244 8.53 51.63 -6.75
C ASP A 244 7.37 52.26 -5.96
N LEU A 245 6.19 51.62 -5.92
CA LEU A 245 5.06 52.04 -5.09
C LEU A 245 5.35 51.92 -3.58
N LYS A 246 6.01 50.85 -3.13
CA LYS A 246 6.40 50.69 -1.71
C LYS A 246 7.43 51.74 -1.31
N GLU A 247 8.43 51.95 -2.14
CA GLU A 247 9.45 52.98 -1.94
C GLU A 247 8.86 54.40 -1.89
N LEU A 248 7.86 54.68 -2.74
CA LEU A 248 7.11 55.94 -2.75
C LEU A 248 6.30 56.15 -1.46
N LYS A 249 5.78 55.07 -0.86
CA LYS A 249 5.06 55.06 0.44
C LYS A 249 6.00 55.25 1.62
N GLU A 250 7.07 54.47 1.71
CA GLU A 250 8.08 54.60 2.78
C GLU A 250 8.62 56.04 2.86
N GLU A 251 8.98 56.61 1.71
CA GLU A 251 9.44 58.01 1.63
C GLU A 251 8.31 59.01 1.97
N ASN A 252 7.04 58.68 1.68
CA ASN A 252 5.90 59.50 2.09
C ASN A 252 5.68 59.47 3.61
N ASP A 253 5.75 58.31 4.23
CA ASP A 253 5.47 58.10 5.65
C ASP A 253 6.60 58.67 6.52
N LEU A 254 7.86 58.42 6.14
CA LEU A 254 9.04 58.97 6.81
C LEU A 254 9.10 60.51 6.68
N SER A 255 8.72 61.07 5.51
CA SER A 255 8.61 62.52 5.36
C SER A 255 7.46 63.15 6.18
N GLU A 256 6.41 62.40 6.53
CA GLU A 256 5.39 62.86 7.49
C GLU A 256 5.87 62.77 8.95
N GLN A 257 6.85 61.90 9.25
CA GLN A 257 7.59 61.88 10.52
C GLN A 257 8.70 62.95 10.60
N GLY A 258 8.82 63.82 9.58
CA GLY A 258 9.86 64.85 9.50
C GLY A 258 11.26 64.32 9.12
N ILE A 259 11.37 63.03 8.80
CA ILE A 259 12.64 62.39 8.42
C ILE A 259 12.89 62.66 6.94
N THR A 260 14.00 63.32 6.63
CA THR A 260 14.41 63.60 5.24
C THR A 260 15.24 62.45 4.68
N ILE A 261 14.97 62.10 3.42
CA ILE A 261 15.63 61.01 2.69
C ILE A 261 16.30 61.60 1.45
N ALA A 262 17.46 61.05 1.07
CA ALA A 262 18.15 61.46 -0.15
C ALA A 262 17.30 61.15 -1.40
N PRO A 263 17.22 62.07 -2.38
CA PRO A 263 16.43 61.85 -3.60
C PRO A 263 16.97 60.66 -4.39
N ARG A 264 16.10 59.72 -4.74
CA ARG A 264 16.44 58.54 -5.56
C ARG A 264 16.78 58.96 -7.00
N PRO A 265 17.67 58.23 -7.71
CA PRO A 265 18.00 58.53 -9.10
C PRO A 265 16.78 58.41 -10.02
N PHE A 266 16.63 59.36 -10.96
CA PHE A 266 15.48 59.41 -11.86
C PHE A 266 15.46 58.25 -12.87
N LYS A 267 14.42 57.40 -12.80
CA LYS A 267 14.07 56.43 -13.84
C LYS A 267 13.29 57.12 -14.98
N SER A 268 13.52 56.71 -16.24
CA SER A 268 12.78 57.24 -17.39
C SER A 268 11.40 56.57 -17.53
N ILE A 269 10.40 57.16 -16.88
CA ILE A 269 9.00 56.68 -16.88
C ILE A 269 8.46 56.50 -18.32
N THR A 270 8.85 57.37 -19.25
CA THR A 270 8.42 57.28 -20.67
C THR A 270 8.98 56.03 -21.34
N ALA A 271 10.27 55.71 -21.16
CA ALA A 271 10.88 54.52 -21.75
C ALA A 271 10.28 53.23 -21.15
N GLU A 272 10.09 53.21 -19.83
CA GLU A 272 9.50 52.08 -19.11
C GLU A 272 8.04 51.81 -19.52
N ASN A 273 7.23 52.87 -19.66
CA ASN A 273 5.84 52.73 -20.11
C ASN A 273 5.75 52.34 -21.60
N ASN A 274 6.66 52.81 -22.45
CA ASN A 274 6.72 52.37 -23.84
C ASN A 274 7.07 50.87 -23.95
N ALA A 275 8.07 50.40 -23.19
CA ALA A 275 8.41 48.99 -23.12
C ALA A 275 7.26 48.12 -22.58
N LEU A 276 6.56 48.60 -21.54
CA LEU A 276 5.38 47.92 -20.99
C LEU A 276 4.22 47.84 -21.98
N ASN A 277 4.00 48.88 -22.80
CA ASN A 277 2.96 48.88 -23.83
C ASN A 277 3.31 47.92 -24.98
N ALA A 278 4.57 47.91 -25.43
CA ALA A 278 5.04 46.95 -26.43
C ALA A 278 4.88 45.50 -25.95
N LEU A 279 5.36 45.21 -24.74
CA LEU A 279 5.24 43.90 -24.09
C LEU A 279 3.78 43.42 -23.98
N LYS A 280 2.83 44.32 -23.75
CA LYS A 280 1.40 43.99 -23.83
C LYS A 280 0.97 43.68 -25.25
N THR A 281 1.30 44.51 -26.23
CA THR A 281 0.96 44.25 -27.64
C THR A 281 1.51 42.90 -28.11
N ASP A 282 2.75 42.55 -27.75
CA ASP A 282 3.36 41.27 -28.09
C ASP A 282 2.66 40.10 -27.39
N LEU A 283 2.30 40.26 -26.11
CA LEU A 283 1.53 39.28 -25.33
C LEU A 283 0.10 39.09 -25.88
N ASP A 284 -0.56 40.17 -26.31
CA ASP A 284 -1.88 40.15 -26.95
C ASP A 284 -1.82 39.42 -28.30
N ASN A 285 -0.82 39.71 -29.12
CA ASN A 285 -0.59 39.08 -30.41
C ASN A 285 -0.33 37.57 -30.26
N ILE A 286 0.59 37.15 -29.38
CA ILE A 286 0.89 35.72 -29.20
C ILE A 286 -0.29 34.95 -28.59
N ILE A 287 -1.07 35.58 -27.70
CA ILE A 287 -2.32 34.99 -27.18
C ILE A 287 -3.35 34.83 -28.30
N ALA A 288 -3.54 35.83 -29.17
CA ALA A 288 -4.47 35.74 -30.29
C ALA A 288 -4.06 34.63 -31.27
N THR A 289 -2.82 34.69 -31.79
CA THR A 289 -2.30 33.70 -32.75
C THR A 289 -2.34 32.28 -32.19
N ARG A 290 -1.87 32.06 -30.94
CA ARG A 290 -1.92 30.72 -30.31
C ARG A 290 -3.35 30.24 -30.08
N SER A 291 -4.30 31.13 -29.77
CA SER A 291 -5.72 30.76 -29.67
C SER A 291 -6.29 30.29 -31.01
N ASP A 292 -5.95 30.98 -32.10
CA ASP A 292 -6.47 30.65 -33.43
C ASP A 292 -5.79 29.40 -34.03
N ASP A 293 -4.50 29.17 -33.74
CA ASP A 293 -3.81 27.93 -34.12
C ASP A 293 -4.29 26.72 -33.29
N ILE A 294 -4.72 26.91 -32.03
CA ILE A 294 -5.41 25.87 -31.26
C ILE A 294 -6.77 25.52 -31.86
N LYS A 295 -7.58 26.50 -32.31
CA LYS A 295 -8.85 26.22 -33.01
C LYS A 295 -8.62 25.42 -34.29
N LYS A 296 -7.62 25.80 -35.10
CA LYS A 296 -7.23 25.04 -36.30
C LYS A 296 -6.77 23.62 -35.98
N LEU A 297 -6.17 23.37 -34.80
CA LEU A 297 -5.88 22.02 -34.33
C LEU A 297 -7.14 21.24 -33.93
N GLU A 298 -8.14 21.88 -33.33
CA GLU A 298 -9.44 21.27 -33.06
C GLU A 298 -10.18 20.93 -34.37
N GLU A 299 -10.26 21.86 -35.31
CA GLU A 299 -10.85 21.70 -36.64
C GLU A 299 -10.19 20.55 -37.42
N LEU A 300 -8.85 20.58 -37.58
CA LEU A 300 -8.09 19.51 -38.24
C LEU A 300 -8.16 18.16 -37.51
N TYR A 301 -8.45 18.16 -36.20
CA TYR A 301 -8.63 16.94 -35.42
C TYR A 301 -10.00 16.32 -35.74
N GLU A 302 -11.08 17.10 -35.69
CA GLU A 302 -12.43 16.57 -35.92
C GLU A 302 -12.59 16.20 -37.42
N ASP A 303 -12.03 16.98 -38.37
CA ASP A 303 -11.88 16.61 -39.80
C ASP A 303 -11.25 15.22 -39.98
N MET A 304 -10.19 14.93 -39.22
CA MET A 304 -9.50 13.64 -39.26
C MET A 304 -10.33 12.50 -38.63
N THR A 305 -11.32 12.81 -37.78
CA THR A 305 -12.28 11.81 -37.27
C THR A 305 -13.51 11.60 -38.15
N GLU A 306 -13.98 12.63 -38.84
CA GLU A 306 -15.09 12.53 -39.79
C GLU A 306 -14.64 11.91 -41.11
N SER A 307 -13.35 12.05 -41.47
CA SER A 307 -12.78 11.31 -42.59
C SER A 307 -12.85 9.80 -42.33
N ASP A 308 -13.48 9.05 -43.24
CA ASP A 308 -13.67 7.59 -43.19
C ASP A 308 -12.35 6.82 -43.49
N THR A 309 -11.21 7.41 -43.11
CA THR A 309 -9.87 6.90 -43.34
C THR A 309 -9.40 6.06 -42.15
N LEU A 310 -8.60 5.03 -42.43
CA LEU A 310 -8.05 4.10 -41.43
C LEU A 310 -6.94 4.76 -40.58
N THR A 311 -7.26 5.84 -39.88
CA THR A 311 -6.39 6.49 -38.92
C THR A 311 -6.19 5.60 -37.69
N ASN A 312 -4.98 5.59 -37.17
CA ASN A 312 -4.68 4.79 -35.99
C ASN A 312 -5.30 5.46 -34.75
N GLY A 313 -6.33 4.83 -34.17
CA GLY A 313 -7.07 5.37 -33.03
C GLY A 313 -6.21 5.71 -31.79
N LEU A 314 -5.03 5.08 -31.63
CA LEU A 314 -4.09 5.48 -30.59
C LEU A 314 -3.42 6.83 -30.90
N VAL A 315 -3.03 7.06 -32.17
CA VAL A 315 -2.44 8.33 -32.63
C VAL A 315 -3.46 9.45 -32.50
N LEU A 316 -4.71 9.20 -32.88
CA LEU A 316 -5.82 10.12 -32.70
C LEU A 316 -6.04 10.47 -31.21
N LEU A 317 -6.07 9.46 -30.32
CA LEU A 317 -6.19 9.68 -28.87
C LEU A 317 -5.04 10.52 -28.30
N GLN A 318 -3.81 10.37 -28.80
CA GLN A 318 -2.69 11.23 -28.41
C GLN A 318 -2.92 12.69 -28.83
N TYR A 319 -3.36 12.95 -30.07
CA TYR A 319 -3.72 14.31 -30.49
C TYR A 319 -4.86 14.90 -29.67
N LYS A 320 -5.92 14.12 -29.37
CA LYS A 320 -7.03 14.58 -28.51
C LYS A 320 -6.56 15.00 -27.11
N ASN A 321 -5.62 14.26 -26.53
CA ASN A 321 -5.03 14.58 -25.22
C ASN A 321 -4.08 15.79 -25.31
N LYS A 322 -3.31 15.90 -26.39
CA LYS A 322 -2.42 17.05 -26.67
C LYS A 322 -3.23 18.34 -26.78
N ILE A 323 -4.26 18.36 -27.61
CA ILE A 323 -5.16 19.50 -27.84
C ILE A 323 -5.79 19.96 -26.51
N LYS A 324 -6.33 19.03 -25.71
CA LYS A 324 -6.84 19.35 -24.36
C LYS A 324 -5.81 20.02 -23.45
N ARG A 325 -4.54 19.56 -23.48
CA ARG A 325 -3.43 20.16 -22.72
C ARG A 325 -3.17 21.60 -23.17
N LEU A 326 -3.08 21.82 -24.50
CA LEU A 326 -2.82 23.13 -25.10
C LEU A 326 -3.95 24.13 -24.80
N ILE A 327 -5.21 23.69 -24.83
CA ILE A 327 -6.38 24.51 -24.43
C ILE A 327 -6.28 24.92 -22.95
N SER A 328 -5.92 24.00 -22.04
CA SER A 328 -5.82 24.31 -20.61
C SER A 328 -4.63 25.23 -20.28
N GLU A 329 -3.51 25.06 -20.99
CA GLU A 329 -2.36 25.97 -20.92
C GLU A 329 -2.75 27.38 -21.38
N GLN A 330 -3.39 27.49 -22.54
CA GLN A 330 -3.82 28.75 -23.11
C GLN A 330 -4.85 29.47 -22.22
N ALA A 331 -5.79 28.75 -21.63
CA ALA A 331 -6.73 29.30 -20.66
C ALA A 331 -6.01 29.85 -19.41
N SER A 332 -5.03 29.11 -18.88
CA SER A 332 -4.22 29.55 -17.73
C SER A 332 -3.34 30.77 -18.07
N ALA A 333 -2.80 30.85 -19.30
CA ALA A 333 -2.06 32.01 -19.79
C ALA A 333 -2.95 33.27 -19.88
N ILE A 334 -4.17 33.13 -20.41
CA ILE A 334 -5.17 34.21 -20.49
C ILE A 334 -5.58 34.69 -19.08
N GLU A 335 -5.83 33.76 -18.14
CA GLU A 335 -6.14 34.12 -16.75
C GLU A 335 -4.97 34.84 -16.08
N THR A 336 -3.75 34.31 -16.23
CA THR A 336 -2.52 34.91 -15.67
C THR A 336 -2.32 36.33 -16.19
N ARG A 337 -2.51 36.57 -17.50
CA ARG A 337 -2.51 37.92 -18.08
C ARG A 337 -3.54 38.82 -17.41
N ALA A 338 -4.78 38.37 -17.25
CA ALA A 338 -5.86 39.17 -16.67
C ALA A 338 -5.60 39.53 -15.20
N GLN A 339 -5.09 38.58 -14.41
CA GLN A 339 -4.64 38.83 -13.03
C GLN A 339 -3.51 39.86 -12.96
N LEU A 340 -2.53 39.76 -13.86
CA LEU A 340 -1.41 40.70 -13.95
C LEU A 340 -1.86 42.12 -14.37
N GLU A 341 -2.76 42.26 -15.35
CA GLU A 341 -3.31 43.57 -15.73
C GLU A 341 -4.11 44.22 -14.57
N SER A 342 -4.92 43.42 -13.86
CA SER A 342 -5.65 43.87 -12.67
C SER A 342 -4.70 44.35 -11.56
N ARG A 343 -3.64 43.59 -11.27
CA ARG A 343 -2.59 44.00 -10.33
C ARG A 343 -1.92 45.30 -10.78
N LEU A 344 -1.57 45.42 -12.05
CA LEU A 344 -0.97 46.63 -12.63
C LEU A 344 -1.87 47.86 -12.46
N GLU A 345 -3.18 47.76 -12.71
CA GLU A 345 -4.11 48.88 -12.52
C GLU A 345 -4.23 49.29 -11.04
N SER A 346 -4.30 48.32 -10.12
CA SER A 346 -4.31 48.62 -8.68
C SER A 346 -3.04 49.36 -8.22
N ILE A 347 -1.88 49.03 -8.79
CA ILE A 347 -0.61 49.73 -8.56
C ILE A 347 -0.65 51.15 -9.13
N LYS A 348 -1.22 51.38 -10.34
CA LYS A 348 -1.40 52.74 -10.90
C LYS A 348 -2.24 53.62 -9.97
N VAL A 349 -3.40 53.12 -9.52
CA VAL A 349 -4.33 53.86 -8.64
C VAL A 349 -3.67 54.19 -7.31
N ALA A 350 -2.95 53.25 -6.70
CA ALA A 350 -2.21 53.49 -5.46
C ALA A 350 -1.03 54.47 -5.65
N THR A 351 -0.34 54.41 -6.79
CA THR A 351 0.75 55.35 -7.13
C THR A 351 0.23 56.77 -7.28
N GLU A 352 -0.91 56.95 -7.94
CA GLU A 352 -1.58 58.25 -8.08
C GLU A 352 -2.10 58.80 -6.75
N TYR A 353 -2.56 57.94 -5.83
CA TYR A 353 -2.90 58.35 -4.46
C TYR A 353 -1.69 58.93 -3.72
N GLU A 354 -0.55 58.22 -3.71
CA GLU A 354 0.67 58.67 -3.02
C GLU A 354 1.31 59.91 -3.67
N ARG A 355 1.21 60.05 -5.00
CA ARG A 355 1.57 61.30 -5.71
C ARG A 355 0.70 62.47 -5.27
N ARG A 356 -0.63 62.27 -5.17
CA ARG A 356 -1.56 63.30 -4.67
C ARG A 356 -1.31 63.66 -3.20
N ARG A 357 -0.87 62.70 -2.38
CA ARG A 357 -0.42 62.93 -0.98
C ARG A 357 0.80 63.86 -0.95
N ARG A 358 1.84 63.61 -1.77
CA ARG A 358 2.99 64.53 -1.93
C ARG A 358 2.57 65.92 -2.39
N ILE A 359 1.74 66.01 -3.43
CA ILE A 359 1.30 67.30 -3.99
C ILE A 359 0.52 68.11 -2.95
N LYS A 360 -0.36 67.48 -2.15
CA LYS A 360 -1.05 68.14 -1.03
C LYS A 360 -0.06 68.65 0.03
N ARG A 361 0.92 67.85 0.44
CA ARG A 361 1.96 68.25 1.41
C ARG A 361 2.87 69.36 0.89
N ALA A 362 3.15 69.40 -0.41
CA ALA A 362 3.95 70.45 -1.04
C ALA A 362 3.17 71.76 -1.22
N ALA A 363 1.87 71.68 -1.53
CA ALA A 363 0.98 72.84 -1.62
C ALA A 363 0.67 73.45 -0.25
N TYR A 364 0.57 72.61 0.78
CA TYR A 364 0.37 73.01 2.18
C TYR A 364 1.54 72.50 3.03
N LYS A 365 2.63 73.27 3.02
CA LYS A 365 3.48 73.37 4.23
C LYS A 365 2.56 73.64 5.42
N ASN A 366 2.84 73.00 6.56
CA ASN A 366 2.09 72.91 7.82
C ASN A 366 0.79 73.73 7.98
N GLU A 367 -0.19 73.16 8.67
CA GLU A 367 -1.41 73.87 9.08
C GLU A 367 -1.13 75.25 9.71
N ASP A 368 -0.04 75.37 10.48
CA ASP A 368 0.45 76.63 11.05
C ASP A 368 0.92 77.65 10.00
N ASP A 369 1.63 77.21 8.95
CA ASP A 369 2.07 78.06 7.83
C ASP A 369 0.86 78.54 7.01
N ARG A 370 -0.14 77.66 6.81
CA ARG A 370 -1.40 78.03 6.15
C ARG A 370 -2.17 79.05 7.01
N TYR A 371 -2.29 78.81 8.31
CA TYR A 371 -2.92 79.72 9.26
C TYR A 371 -2.21 81.08 9.31
N ALA A 372 -0.88 81.10 9.30
CA ALA A 372 -0.10 82.34 9.26
C ALA A 372 -0.35 83.15 7.97
N GLN A 373 -0.40 82.47 6.81
CA GLN A 373 -0.75 83.10 5.53
C GLN A 373 -2.20 83.61 5.50
N ASP A 374 -3.14 82.82 6.01
CA ASP A 374 -4.55 83.17 6.13
C ASP A 374 -4.77 84.40 7.02
N ARG A 375 -4.10 84.44 8.19
CA ARG A 375 -4.10 85.61 9.09
C ARG A 375 -3.42 86.83 8.45
N ALA A 376 -2.34 86.65 7.70
CA ALA A 376 -1.69 87.74 6.98
C ALA A 376 -2.60 88.33 5.88
N ALA A 377 -3.27 87.49 5.10
CA ALA A 377 -4.24 87.90 4.08
C ALA A 377 -5.44 88.63 4.70
N LEU A 378 -6.01 88.11 5.79
CA LEU A 378 -7.09 88.77 6.54
C LEU A 378 -6.67 90.15 7.05
N ASN A 379 -5.51 90.24 7.69
CA ASN A 379 -4.97 91.51 8.20
C ASN A 379 -4.67 92.51 7.07
N TYR A 380 -4.22 92.04 5.91
CA TYR A 380 -4.04 92.88 4.73
C TYR A 380 -5.38 93.44 4.24
N ILE A 381 -6.41 92.59 4.11
CA ILE A 381 -7.75 92.99 3.65
C ILE A 381 -8.40 93.97 4.66
N LEU A 382 -8.36 93.67 5.96
CA LEU A 382 -8.92 94.51 7.02
C LEU A 382 -8.30 95.91 7.08
N ASN A 383 -7.03 96.08 6.70
CA ASN A 383 -6.34 97.36 6.75
C ASN A 383 -6.33 98.12 5.42
N ASN A 384 -6.16 97.43 4.29
CA ASN A 384 -5.92 98.05 2.99
C ASN A 384 -7.16 98.15 2.09
N THR A 385 -8.30 97.55 2.46
CA THR A 385 -9.55 97.70 1.68
C THR A 385 -10.13 99.10 1.89
N PRO A 386 -10.28 99.92 0.83
CA PRO A 386 -10.92 101.23 0.95
C PRO A 386 -12.43 101.07 1.21
N ARG A 387 -13.01 102.01 1.95
CA ARG A 387 -14.47 102.05 2.14
C ARG A 387 -15.15 102.46 0.84
N SER A 388 -16.16 101.69 0.41
CA SER A 388 -17.03 102.07 -0.70
C SER A 388 -18.27 102.82 -0.22
N ASN A 389 -18.80 103.66 -1.09
CA ASN A 389 -20.10 104.33 -0.92
C ASN A 389 -21.21 103.68 -1.76
N THR A 390 -20.91 102.67 -2.59
CA THR A 390 -21.95 101.86 -3.24
C THR A 390 -22.67 101.00 -2.21
N GLN A 391 -24.00 101.03 -2.24
CA GLN A 391 -24.83 100.11 -1.45
C GLN A 391 -24.72 98.70 -2.06
N LEU A 392 -24.55 97.70 -1.21
CA LEU A 392 -24.33 96.31 -1.58
C LEU A 392 -25.67 95.54 -1.50
N THR A 393 -25.93 94.63 -2.43
CA THR A 393 -27.13 93.77 -2.47
C THR A 393 -26.79 92.32 -2.08
N GLU A 394 -27.79 91.42 -2.02
CA GLU A 394 -27.51 89.99 -1.85
C GLU A 394 -26.84 89.39 -3.11
N ASP A 395 -27.25 89.82 -4.30
CA ASP A 395 -26.73 89.30 -5.58
C ASP A 395 -25.27 89.68 -5.84
N ASP A 396 -24.77 90.74 -5.20
CA ASP A 396 -23.35 91.12 -5.21
C ASP A 396 -22.45 90.13 -4.44
N LEU A 397 -23.02 89.18 -3.68
CA LEU A 397 -22.30 88.33 -2.73
C LEU A 397 -22.41 86.85 -3.07
N ASP A 398 -21.27 86.23 -3.43
CA ASP A 398 -21.14 84.78 -3.41
C ASP A 398 -21.11 84.31 -1.94
N PHE A 399 -22.16 83.65 -1.46
CA PHE A 399 -22.19 83.05 -0.12
C PHE A 399 -21.54 81.65 -0.06
N GLY A 400 -21.10 81.14 -1.20
CA GLY A 400 -20.50 79.83 -1.37
C GLY A 400 -21.49 78.68 -1.21
N ASN A 401 -21.14 77.71 -0.39
CA ASN A 401 -21.90 76.48 -0.21
C ASN A 401 -23.22 76.77 0.52
N GLU A 402 -24.33 76.24 -0.02
CA GLU A 402 -25.61 76.25 0.70
C GLU A 402 -25.51 75.48 2.02
N ARG A 403 -26.19 76.02 3.04
CA ARG A 403 -26.15 75.50 4.41
C ARG A 403 -27.53 75.05 4.84
N ARG A 404 -27.58 73.89 5.51
CA ARG A 404 -28.81 73.37 6.09
C ARG A 404 -29.30 74.32 7.20
N LYS A 405 -30.61 74.32 7.46
CA LYS A 405 -31.23 75.23 8.46
C LYS A 405 -30.92 74.85 9.91
N ASN A 406 -30.42 73.63 10.17
CA ASN A 406 -29.99 73.17 11.49
C ASN A 406 -28.55 73.62 11.81
N ILE A 407 -28.24 73.70 13.11
CA ILE A 407 -26.87 73.95 13.59
C ILE A 407 -25.99 72.76 13.17
N ALA A 408 -24.83 73.04 12.58
CA ALA A 408 -23.80 72.03 12.34
C ALA A 408 -22.83 72.00 13.53
N ILE A 409 -22.41 70.80 13.94
CA ILE A 409 -21.38 70.59 14.96
C ILE A 409 -20.09 70.17 14.24
N MET A 410 -19.00 70.87 14.52
CA MET A 410 -17.68 70.62 13.97
C MET A 410 -16.71 70.31 15.12
N LYS A 411 -15.73 69.44 14.86
CA LYS A 411 -14.78 68.92 15.86
C LYS A 411 -13.36 68.94 15.27
N ASN A 412 -12.35 69.07 16.13
CA ASN A 412 -10.94 69.10 15.76
C ASN A 412 -10.60 70.21 14.73
N VAL A 413 -11.22 71.38 14.89
CA VAL A 413 -10.95 72.58 14.08
C VAL A 413 -9.76 73.32 14.67
N ASN A 414 -8.56 73.04 14.16
CA ASN A 414 -7.31 73.56 14.71
C ASN A 414 -7.23 75.09 14.70
N SER A 415 -6.55 75.66 15.72
CA SER A 415 -6.36 77.10 15.94
C SER A 415 -7.66 77.93 16.05
N VAL A 416 -8.72 77.30 16.56
CA VAL A 416 -10.04 77.89 16.84
C VAL A 416 -10.55 77.43 18.22
N ASP A 417 -11.23 78.31 18.95
CA ASP A 417 -11.78 78.00 20.27
C ASP A 417 -13.19 77.38 20.22
N ASN A 418 -13.57 76.65 21.27
CA ASN A 418 -14.93 76.14 21.45
C ASN A 418 -15.98 77.25 21.62
N GLY A 419 -17.15 77.06 21.02
CA GLY A 419 -18.26 78.02 21.07
C GLY A 419 -19.22 77.93 19.88
N TYR A 420 -20.11 78.92 19.77
CA TYR A 420 -21.05 79.07 18.66
C TYR A 420 -20.62 80.22 17.75
N TYR A 421 -20.49 79.95 16.46
CA TYR A 421 -19.97 80.87 15.45
C TYR A 421 -21.07 81.28 14.47
N LEU A 422 -21.22 82.59 14.27
CA LEU A 422 -22.20 83.19 13.36
C LEU A 422 -21.60 83.30 11.96
N ILE A 423 -21.83 82.29 11.13
CA ILE A 423 -21.23 82.12 9.81
C ILE A 423 -21.98 82.94 8.75
N LEU A 424 -21.25 83.79 8.03
CA LEU A 424 -21.71 84.61 6.92
C LEU A 424 -21.73 83.80 5.61
N ALA A 425 -20.61 83.18 5.24
CA ALA A 425 -20.40 82.46 3.97
C ALA A 425 -19.42 81.28 4.11
N VAL A 426 -19.43 80.33 3.17
CA VAL A 426 -18.58 79.11 3.22
C VAL A 426 -17.98 78.76 1.85
N HIS A 427 -16.67 78.95 1.69
CA HIS A 427 -15.96 78.78 0.41
C HIS A 427 -14.91 77.67 0.45
N ASN A 428 -14.55 77.16 -0.72
CA ASN A 428 -13.47 76.19 -0.95
C ASN A 428 -12.23 76.79 -1.66
N SER A 429 -12.26 78.07 -2.03
CA SER A 429 -11.13 78.80 -2.64
C SER A 429 -10.77 80.02 -1.78
N VAL A 430 -9.48 80.34 -1.77
CA VAL A 430 -8.90 81.52 -1.12
C VAL A 430 -9.42 82.81 -1.76
N ASP A 431 -9.47 82.85 -3.10
CA ASP A 431 -9.89 84.03 -3.88
C ASP A 431 -11.35 84.39 -3.57
N LYS A 432 -12.25 83.40 -3.61
CA LYS A 432 -13.67 83.59 -3.27
C LYS A 432 -13.87 84.04 -1.82
N ARG A 433 -13.10 83.47 -0.88
CA ARG A 433 -13.10 83.87 0.53
C ARG A 433 -12.68 85.34 0.66
N ASP A 434 -11.55 85.70 0.06
CA ASP A 434 -10.97 87.04 0.18
C ASP A 434 -11.83 88.09 -0.53
N ASP A 435 -12.48 87.76 -1.64
CA ASP A 435 -13.42 88.66 -2.33
C ASP A 435 -14.72 88.90 -1.54
N PHE A 436 -15.25 87.87 -0.86
CA PHE A 436 -16.35 88.06 0.09
C PHE A 436 -15.94 88.98 1.25
N ILE A 437 -14.76 88.74 1.85
CA ILE A 437 -14.27 89.57 2.97
C ILE A 437 -14.01 91.00 2.52
N LYS A 438 -13.36 91.23 1.36
CA LYS A 438 -13.17 92.58 0.78
C LYS A 438 -14.51 93.31 0.62
N LYS A 439 -15.55 92.64 0.08
CA LYS A 439 -16.88 93.25 -0.11
C LYS A 439 -17.54 93.64 1.22
N VAL A 440 -17.43 92.83 2.27
CA VAL A 440 -17.96 93.16 3.61
C VAL A 440 -17.13 94.26 4.30
N VAL A 441 -15.80 94.19 4.23
CA VAL A 441 -14.93 95.24 4.81
C VAL A 441 -15.13 96.59 4.11
N ALA A 442 -15.42 96.60 2.80
CA ALA A 442 -15.71 97.81 2.04
C ALA A 442 -16.99 98.54 2.50
N THR A 443 -17.97 97.89 3.14
CA THR A 443 -19.12 98.60 3.76
C THR A 443 -18.72 99.35 5.04
N GLY A 444 -17.53 99.06 5.58
CA GLY A 444 -17.01 99.54 6.86
C GLY A 444 -17.05 98.51 7.98
N ASP A 445 -17.62 97.32 7.75
CA ASP A 445 -17.80 96.28 8.77
C ASP A 445 -16.55 95.42 8.95
N LYS A 446 -15.62 95.90 9.78
CA LYS A 446 -14.37 95.17 10.14
C LYS A 446 -14.55 94.04 11.17
N GLN A 447 -15.78 93.77 11.63
CA GLN A 447 -16.06 92.61 12.50
C GLN A 447 -16.30 91.36 11.65
N ILE A 448 -15.21 90.84 11.06
CA ILE A 448 -15.21 89.66 10.21
C ILE A 448 -13.90 88.90 10.38
N ASP A 449 -14.01 87.59 10.53
CA ASP A 449 -12.89 86.65 10.66
C ASP A 449 -13.28 85.33 9.96
N PHE A 450 -12.36 84.37 9.84
CA PHE A 450 -12.67 83.05 9.31
C PHE A 450 -11.79 81.97 9.93
N PHE A 451 -12.23 80.72 9.82
CA PHE A 451 -11.40 79.56 10.04
C PHE A 451 -11.42 78.64 8.83
N TYR A 452 -10.40 77.79 8.68
CA TYR A 452 -10.40 76.69 7.73
C TYR A 452 -10.60 75.38 8.49
N ASP A 453 -11.54 74.55 8.02
CA ASP A 453 -11.70 73.19 8.48
C ASP A 453 -11.09 72.22 7.46
N VAL A 454 -10.12 71.43 7.92
CA VAL A 454 -9.43 70.41 7.13
C VAL A 454 -10.39 69.30 6.69
N SER A 455 -11.34 68.92 7.54
CA SER A 455 -12.20 67.76 7.31
C SER A 455 -13.19 67.95 6.15
N THR A 456 -13.76 69.15 5.99
CA THR A 456 -14.56 69.52 4.80
C THR A 456 -13.77 70.30 3.75
N SER A 457 -12.52 70.68 4.04
CA SER A 457 -11.63 71.50 3.21
C SER A 457 -12.22 72.86 2.83
N LYS A 458 -12.82 73.57 3.79
CA LYS A 458 -13.58 74.81 3.58
C LYS A 458 -13.22 75.92 4.54
N TYR A 459 -13.25 77.16 4.04
CA TYR A 459 -13.22 78.39 4.82
C TYR A 459 -14.62 78.76 5.30
N TYR A 460 -14.79 78.90 6.60
CA TYR A 460 -16.01 79.33 7.27
C TYR A 460 -15.83 80.78 7.74
N ILE A 461 -16.43 81.72 7.02
CA ILE A 461 -16.34 83.16 7.31
C ILE A 461 -17.38 83.51 8.36
N PHE A 462 -17.01 84.14 9.47
CA PHE A 462 -17.88 84.44 10.59
C PHE A 462 -17.79 85.90 11.07
N LYS A 463 -18.90 86.41 11.62
CA LYS A 463 -18.98 87.77 12.17
C LYS A 463 -18.61 87.83 13.66
N ARG A 464 -19.00 86.80 14.42
CA ARG A 464 -18.87 86.76 15.88
C ARG A 464 -18.93 85.33 16.41
N ARG A 465 -18.28 85.10 17.56
CA ARG A 465 -18.39 83.93 18.42
C ARG A 465 -19.22 84.28 19.66
N THR A 466 -20.05 83.35 20.13
CA THR A 466 -20.74 83.41 21.44
C THR A 466 -20.50 82.12 22.23
N ASN A 467 -20.79 82.14 23.53
CA ASN A 467 -20.63 80.97 24.39
C ASN A 467 -21.96 80.23 24.56
N SER A 468 -23.09 80.93 24.55
CA SER A 468 -24.43 80.34 24.49
C SER A 468 -25.01 80.33 23.06
N ILE A 469 -25.89 79.36 22.81
CA ILE A 469 -26.74 79.29 21.62
C ILE A 469 -27.84 80.37 21.64
N ASP A 470 -28.30 80.78 22.83
CA ASP A 470 -29.34 81.80 22.97
C ASP A 470 -28.83 83.19 22.57
N GLU A 471 -27.57 83.48 22.94
CA GLU A 471 -26.84 84.68 22.48
C GLU A 471 -26.71 84.68 20.94
N ALA A 472 -26.32 83.54 20.35
CA ALA A 472 -26.20 83.42 18.89
C ALA A 472 -27.54 83.59 18.18
N ASN A 473 -28.62 83.04 18.73
CA ASN A 473 -29.97 83.20 18.22
C ASN A 473 -30.48 84.65 18.34
N ALA A 474 -30.23 85.32 19.46
CA ALA A 474 -30.60 86.72 19.66
C ALA A 474 -29.87 87.64 18.66
N ILE A 475 -28.55 87.49 18.52
CA ILE A 475 -27.77 88.27 17.55
C ILE A 475 -28.24 87.97 16.12
N LYS A 476 -28.50 86.70 15.77
CA LYS A 476 -29.06 86.30 14.47
C LYS A 476 -30.46 86.88 14.19
N GLN A 477 -31.22 87.27 15.22
CA GLN A 477 -32.49 87.96 15.03
C GLN A 477 -32.31 89.47 14.79
N ILE A 478 -31.33 90.10 15.46
CA ILE A 478 -31.04 91.53 15.39
C ILE A 478 -30.28 91.90 14.10
N ASP A 479 -29.29 91.12 13.69
CA ASP A 479 -28.34 91.48 12.61
C ASP A 479 -28.90 91.36 11.17
N LYS A 480 -30.22 91.17 10.98
CA LYS A 480 -30.81 90.82 9.68
C LYS A 480 -30.70 91.89 8.59
N ASP A 481 -30.62 93.17 8.97
CA ASP A 481 -30.85 94.30 8.06
C ASP A 481 -29.66 94.61 7.13
N LYS A 482 -28.63 93.77 7.09
CA LYS A 482 -27.45 93.91 6.21
C LYS A 482 -27.39 92.80 5.16
N PRO A 483 -27.04 93.10 3.90
CA PRO A 483 -27.10 92.14 2.79
C PRO A 483 -26.26 90.88 3.04
N TYR A 484 -25.06 91.04 3.61
CA TYR A 484 -24.16 89.92 3.91
C TYR A 484 -24.62 89.02 5.08
N ASN A 485 -25.72 89.37 5.78
CA ASN A 485 -26.34 88.55 6.81
C ASN A 485 -27.57 87.76 6.30
N ALA A 486 -27.96 87.90 5.02
CA ALA A 486 -29.13 87.22 4.45
C ALA A 486 -29.13 85.70 4.67
N ARG A 487 -27.95 85.07 4.57
CA ARG A 487 -27.76 83.60 4.72
C ARG A 487 -27.10 83.19 6.05
N LEU A 488 -27.24 84.01 7.10
CA LEU A 488 -26.60 83.82 8.41
C LEU A 488 -26.95 82.47 9.06
N SER A 489 -25.94 81.65 9.37
CA SER A 489 -26.09 80.35 10.04
C SER A 489 -25.28 80.26 11.34
N ILE A 490 -25.61 79.30 12.21
CA ILE A 490 -24.86 79.04 13.44
C ILE A 490 -24.15 77.69 13.30
N VAL A 491 -22.86 77.66 13.64
CA VAL A 491 -22.03 76.45 13.73
C VAL A 491 -21.51 76.34 15.17
N LYS A 492 -21.52 75.13 15.73
CA LYS A 492 -20.89 74.85 17.04
C LYS A 492 -19.54 74.18 16.81
N ILE A 493 -18.50 74.62 17.53
CA ILE A 493 -17.17 73.99 17.52
C ILE A 493 -16.93 73.31 18.87
N GLU A 494 -16.50 72.05 18.81
CA GLU A 494 -16.22 71.15 19.93
C GLU A 494 -14.88 70.41 19.70
N ASN A 495 -13.79 71.08 20.02
CA ASN A 495 -12.42 70.58 20.12
C ASN A 495 -12.15 70.02 21.54
#